data_AF-A0A357Y0G5-F1
#
_entry.id   AF-A0A357Y0G5-F1
#
_cell.length_a   1.000
_cell.length_b   1.000
_cell.length_c   1.000
_cell.angle_alpha   90.00
_cell.angle_beta   90.00
_cell.angle_gamma   90.00
#
_symmetry.space_group_name_H-M   'P 1'
#
loop_
_entity.id
_entity.type
_entity.pdbx_description
1 polymer ?
#
loop_
_entity_poly.entity_id
_entity_poly.type
_entity_poly.pdbx_seq_one_letter_code
_entity_poly.pdbx_strand_id
1 'polypeptide(L)'
;MLETYGSNPGVTAFWRKDLGNEYDTLRPLLRPTDERPRTYPHPNPYEAYDIVWHSDDDIVGVNPEDGRDRIQLTKQDVVVYEFDLHKFRGFLAKMMGFRESQAGIERGDRCISLGTWEPEARAGYPVHLLLPRDGNHLNSMIHKIFVANTAPMIVLTPTGKTWECKTVELFHQRKSVLAPLVELIEVTSDGWSATDAWQHTLHNFHDMINPPNLVAVAPYEFRKKSDYWVVRFDGKEGFVKDSVGAKYLSSLFSKPGESMFAL
;
A
#
# COMPACT_ATOMS: atom_id res chain seq x y z
N MET A 1 13.85 -6.28 3.99
CA MET A 1 14.39 -6.39 2.62
C MET A 1 14.23 -5.09 1.83
N LEU A 2 13.01 -4.67 1.44
CA LEU A 2 12.79 -3.40 0.71
C LEU A 2 13.29 -2.14 1.46
N GLU A 3 13.26 -2.15 2.80
CA GLU A 3 13.76 -1.07 3.67
C GLU A 3 15.29 -0.88 3.54
N THR A 4 16.01 -1.99 3.39
CA THR A 4 17.48 -2.06 3.34
C THR A 4 18.01 -1.96 1.90
N TYR A 5 17.35 -2.63 0.94
CA TYR A 5 17.83 -2.82 -0.43
C TYR A 5 17.08 -2.02 -1.49
N GLY A 6 16.07 -1.24 -1.12
CA GLY A 6 15.44 -0.29 -2.04
C GLY A 6 16.38 0.77 -2.63
N SER A 7 17.69 0.73 -2.30
CA SER A 7 18.66 1.70 -2.79
C SER A 7 20.11 1.19 -2.99
N ASN A 8 20.48 -0.05 -2.64
CA ASN A 8 21.86 -0.52 -2.79
C ASN A 8 21.99 -1.60 -3.87
N PRO A 9 22.57 -1.28 -5.03
CA PRO A 9 22.94 -2.28 -6.02
C PRO A 9 23.97 -3.27 -5.48
N GLY A 10 24.02 -4.45 -6.07
CA GLY A 10 25.00 -5.48 -5.71
C GLY A 10 25.14 -6.54 -6.79
N VAL A 11 26.25 -7.25 -6.79
CA VAL A 11 26.45 -8.41 -7.67
C VAL A 11 25.52 -9.57 -7.30
N THR A 12 25.32 -10.50 -8.22
CA THR A 12 24.49 -11.72 -8.03
C THR A 12 24.80 -12.44 -6.70
N ALA A 13 26.07 -12.53 -6.33
CA ALA A 13 26.49 -13.21 -5.10
C ALA A 13 26.01 -12.48 -3.82
N PHE A 14 25.96 -11.14 -3.80
CA PHE A 14 25.37 -10.40 -2.68
C PHE A 14 23.87 -10.68 -2.57
N TRP A 15 23.15 -10.58 -3.69
CA TRP A 15 21.70 -10.85 -3.70
C TRP A 15 21.39 -12.29 -3.26
N ARG A 16 22.15 -13.29 -3.69
CA ARG A 16 21.96 -14.67 -3.24
C ARG A 16 22.24 -14.84 -1.75
N LYS A 17 23.30 -14.23 -1.24
CA LYS A 17 23.65 -14.28 0.20
C LYS A 17 22.56 -13.63 1.06
N ASP A 18 22.04 -12.50 0.61
CA ASP A 18 21.10 -11.69 1.40
C ASP A 18 19.65 -12.20 1.29
N LEU A 19 19.24 -12.69 0.12
CA LEU A 19 17.88 -13.20 -0.11
C LEU A 19 17.73 -14.68 0.21
N GLY A 20 18.84 -15.44 0.23
CA GLY A 20 18.82 -16.88 0.46
C GLY A 20 17.84 -17.59 -0.47
N ASN A 21 16.89 -18.33 0.12
CA ASN A 21 15.87 -19.10 -0.60
C ASN A 21 14.88 -18.23 -1.38
N GLU A 22 14.76 -16.93 -1.08
CA GLU A 22 13.86 -16.01 -1.77
C GLU A 22 14.48 -15.43 -3.06
N TYR A 23 15.77 -15.71 -3.32
CA TYR A 23 16.49 -15.16 -4.46
C TYR A 23 15.80 -15.45 -5.79
N ASP A 24 15.48 -16.72 -6.06
CA ASP A 24 14.90 -17.09 -7.37
C ASP A 24 13.51 -16.48 -7.57
N THR A 25 12.75 -16.33 -6.48
CA THR A 25 11.43 -15.69 -6.49
C THR A 25 11.52 -14.18 -6.78
N LEU A 26 12.57 -13.50 -6.32
CA LEU A 26 12.77 -12.06 -6.45
C LEU A 26 13.63 -11.65 -7.64
N ARG A 27 14.43 -12.57 -8.17
CA ARG A 27 15.32 -12.34 -9.31
C ARG A 27 14.65 -11.64 -10.50
N PRO A 28 13.38 -11.93 -10.88
CA PRO A 28 12.72 -11.23 -11.98
C PRO A 28 12.53 -9.72 -11.75
N LEU A 29 12.52 -9.29 -10.49
CA LEU A 29 12.42 -7.90 -10.07
C LEU A 29 13.78 -7.20 -9.98
N LEU A 30 14.87 -7.91 -10.28
CA LEU A 30 16.19 -7.30 -10.40
C LEU A 30 16.41 -6.86 -11.86
N ARG A 31 17.10 -5.73 -12.02
CA ARG A 31 17.58 -5.27 -13.33
C ARG A 31 19.09 -5.05 -13.28
N PRO A 32 19.83 -5.43 -14.35
CA PRO A 32 21.24 -5.12 -14.43
C PRO A 32 21.46 -3.61 -14.54
N THR A 33 22.61 -3.17 -14.09
CA THR A 33 23.09 -1.79 -14.19
C THR A 33 24.41 -1.76 -14.95
N ASP A 34 24.79 -0.58 -15.44
CA ASP A 34 26.09 -0.36 -16.09
C ASP A 34 27.22 -0.07 -15.09
N GLU A 35 26.96 -0.21 -13.78
CA GLU A 35 27.95 0.05 -12.74
C GLU A 35 28.98 -1.08 -12.68
N ARG A 36 30.26 -0.71 -12.58
CA ARG A 36 31.34 -1.65 -12.31
C ARG A 36 31.50 -1.83 -10.79
N PRO A 37 31.33 -3.04 -10.25
CA PRO A 37 31.53 -3.27 -8.83
C PRO A 37 33.00 -3.10 -8.47
N ARG A 38 33.23 -2.59 -7.26
CA ARG A 38 34.57 -2.48 -6.67
C ARG A 38 34.93 -3.67 -5.81
N THR A 39 33.92 -4.35 -5.28
CA THR A 39 34.09 -5.41 -4.29
C THR A 39 33.24 -6.63 -4.62
N TYR A 40 33.72 -7.81 -4.24
CA TYR A 40 33.00 -9.09 -4.35
C TYR A 40 32.89 -9.77 -2.99
N PRO A 41 31.78 -10.49 -2.68
CA PRO A 41 31.63 -11.14 -1.38
C PRO A 41 32.74 -12.14 -1.08
N HIS A 42 33.30 -12.08 0.12
CA HIS A 42 34.20 -13.08 0.65
C HIS A 42 33.43 -14.16 1.44
N PRO A 43 33.91 -15.43 1.51
CA PRO A 43 33.31 -16.46 2.38
C PRO A 43 33.28 -16.05 3.86
N ASN A 44 34.32 -15.35 4.35
CA ASN A 44 34.30 -14.67 5.65
C ASN A 44 33.36 -13.44 5.57
N PRO A 45 32.28 -13.36 6.38
CA PRO A 45 31.31 -12.27 6.32
C PRO A 45 31.87 -10.88 6.69
N TYR A 46 33.03 -10.82 7.32
CA TYR A 46 33.68 -9.55 7.71
C TYR A 46 34.66 -9.01 6.67
N GLU A 47 34.85 -9.74 5.56
CA GLU A 47 35.80 -9.39 4.50
C GLU A 47 35.08 -9.25 3.15
N ALA A 48 35.76 -8.60 2.20
CA ALA A 48 35.37 -8.55 0.81
C ALA A 48 36.63 -8.61 -0.07
N TYR A 49 36.51 -9.23 -1.24
CA TYR A 49 37.56 -9.14 -2.24
C TYR A 49 37.47 -7.78 -2.93
N ASP A 50 38.62 -7.13 -3.16
CA ASP A 50 38.72 -6.01 -4.09
C ASP A 50 38.76 -6.56 -5.52
N ILE A 51 37.94 -6.00 -6.40
CA ILE A 51 37.87 -6.42 -7.80
C ILE A 51 38.92 -5.64 -8.61
N VAL A 52 39.85 -6.38 -9.20
CA VAL A 52 40.88 -5.88 -10.11
C VAL A 52 40.50 -6.26 -11.54
N TRP A 53 40.47 -5.25 -12.42
CA TRP A 53 40.14 -5.38 -13.84
C TRP A 53 41.42 -5.29 -14.66
N HIS A 54 41.89 -6.41 -15.19
CA HIS A 54 43.02 -6.42 -16.14
C HIS A 54 42.53 -6.24 -17.58
N SER A 55 41.38 -6.83 -17.91
CA SER A 55 40.63 -6.59 -19.14
C SER A 55 39.15 -6.94 -18.91
N ASP A 56 38.31 -6.81 -19.94
CA ASP A 56 36.90 -7.22 -19.82
C ASP A 56 36.76 -8.73 -19.57
N ASP A 57 37.70 -9.55 -20.04
CA ASP A 57 37.69 -11.02 -19.87
C ASP A 57 38.66 -11.53 -18.78
N ASP A 58 39.38 -10.62 -18.12
CA ASP A 58 40.32 -10.93 -17.04
C ASP A 58 40.03 -10.07 -15.81
N ILE A 59 39.23 -10.66 -14.90
CA ILE A 59 38.68 -10.02 -13.72
C ILE A 59 39.01 -10.90 -12.52
N VAL A 60 39.63 -10.31 -11.51
CA VAL A 60 40.15 -11.04 -10.34
C VAL A 60 39.67 -10.36 -9.06
N GLY A 61 39.10 -11.13 -8.15
CA GLY A 61 38.90 -10.70 -6.76
C GLY A 61 40.17 -10.99 -5.96
N VAL A 62 40.67 -10.00 -5.21
CA VAL A 62 41.91 -10.10 -4.43
C VAL A 62 41.63 -9.73 -2.97
N ASN A 63 42.09 -10.52 -2.01
CA ASN A 63 41.94 -10.18 -0.60
C ASN A 63 42.84 -8.95 -0.30
N PRO A 64 42.30 -7.83 0.19
CA PRO A 64 43.06 -6.61 0.40
C PRO A 64 44.11 -6.73 1.52
N GLU A 65 43.96 -7.68 2.45
CA GLU A 65 44.89 -7.82 3.59
C GLU A 65 46.21 -8.50 3.20
N ASP A 66 46.15 -9.57 2.40
CA ASP A 66 47.33 -10.38 2.07
C ASP A 66 47.73 -10.36 0.59
N GLY A 67 46.82 -9.97 -0.31
CA GLY A 67 47.01 -9.95 -1.76
C GLY A 67 47.26 -11.32 -2.42
N ARG A 68 47.20 -12.40 -1.62
CA ARG A 68 47.54 -13.78 -2.00
C ARG A 68 46.31 -14.61 -2.25
N ASP A 69 45.27 -14.44 -1.44
CA ASP A 69 43.99 -15.07 -1.74
C ASP A 69 43.32 -14.35 -2.92
N ARG A 70 43.06 -15.11 -3.97
CA ARG A 70 42.56 -14.60 -5.25
C ARG A 70 41.54 -15.54 -5.84
N ILE A 71 40.50 -14.96 -6.41
CA ILE A 71 39.46 -15.69 -7.14
C ILE A 71 39.34 -15.14 -8.55
N GLN A 72 39.24 -16.03 -9.54
CA GLN A 72 38.89 -15.62 -10.89
C GLN A 72 37.39 -15.33 -10.94
N LEU A 73 37.01 -14.18 -11.50
CA LEU A 73 35.63 -13.78 -11.69
C LEU A 73 35.29 -13.76 -13.18
N THR A 74 34.07 -14.17 -13.52
CA THR A 74 33.54 -14.02 -14.86
C THR A 74 32.81 -12.68 -15.00
N LYS A 75 32.56 -12.25 -16.24
CA LYS A 75 31.69 -11.09 -16.53
C LYS A 75 30.33 -11.19 -15.85
N GLN A 76 29.76 -12.40 -15.72
CA GLN A 76 28.45 -12.60 -15.09
C GLN A 76 28.49 -12.42 -13.57
N ASP A 77 29.62 -12.73 -12.93
CA ASP A 77 29.79 -12.59 -11.47
C ASP A 77 29.85 -11.14 -11.03
N VAL A 78 30.28 -10.24 -11.93
CA VAL A 78 30.47 -8.82 -11.65
C VAL A 78 29.37 -7.91 -12.23
N VAL A 79 28.29 -8.48 -12.76
CA VAL A 79 27.11 -7.69 -13.13
C VAL A 79 26.45 -7.17 -11.85
N VAL A 80 26.36 -5.85 -11.73
CA VAL A 80 25.66 -5.20 -10.63
C VAL A 80 24.18 -5.12 -10.97
N TYR A 81 23.35 -5.64 -10.07
CA TYR A 81 21.90 -5.59 -10.15
C TYR A 81 21.34 -4.64 -9.10
N GLU A 82 20.26 -3.95 -9.46
CA GLU A 82 19.45 -3.18 -8.52
C GLU A 82 17.99 -3.65 -8.56
N PHE A 83 17.24 -3.33 -7.50
CA PHE A 83 15.83 -3.65 -7.41
C PHE A 83 15.02 -2.72 -8.33
N ASP A 84 14.26 -3.31 -9.25
CA ASP A 84 13.48 -2.58 -10.23
C ASP A 84 12.11 -2.19 -9.65
N LEU A 85 12.05 -0.99 -9.06
CA LEU A 85 10.83 -0.43 -8.48
C LEU A 85 9.71 -0.23 -9.50
N HIS A 86 10.02 -0.06 -10.79
CA HIS A 86 8.99 0.02 -11.83
C HIS A 86 8.33 -1.33 -12.06
N LYS A 87 9.12 -2.39 -12.24
CA LYS A 87 8.59 -3.75 -12.34
C LYS A 87 7.82 -4.13 -11.08
N PHE A 88 8.34 -3.78 -9.91
CA PHE A 88 7.68 -4.07 -8.65
C PHE A 88 6.35 -3.34 -8.51
N ARG A 89 6.26 -2.07 -8.94
CA ARG A 89 4.99 -1.32 -8.96
C ARG A 89 3.96 -2.01 -9.84
N GLY A 90 4.30 -2.35 -11.09
CA GLY A 90 3.37 -3.03 -12.00
C GLY A 90 2.96 -4.41 -11.48
N PHE A 91 3.90 -5.12 -10.84
CA PHE A 91 3.64 -6.39 -10.17
C PHE A 91 2.63 -6.25 -9.03
N LEU A 92 2.84 -5.30 -8.11
CA LEU A 92 1.91 -5.04 -7.00
C LEU A 92 0.54 -4.59 -7.53
N ALA A 93 0.50 -3.70 -8.52
CA ALA A 93 -0.75 -3.21 -9.11
C ALA A 93 -1.62 -4.33 -9.65
N LYS A 94 -1.02 -5.24 -10.43
CA LYS A 94 -1.70 -6.40 -10.98
C LYS A 94 -2.19 -7.36 -9.89
N MET A 95 -1.32 -7.69 -8.95
CA MET A 95 -1.61 -8.66 -7.88
C MET A 95 -2.67 -8.15 -6.90
N MET A 96 -2.60 -6.87 -6.54
CA MET A 96 -3.47 -6.26 -5.53
C MET A 96 -4.71 -5.58 -6.13
N GLY A 97 -4.86 -5.56 -7.46
CA GLY A 97 -6.07 -5.12 -8.13
C GLY A 97 -6.29 -3.60 -8.11
N PHE A 98 -5.22 -2.80 -8.28
CA PHE A 98 -5.32 -1.35 -8.45
C PHE A 98 -4.71 -0.89 -9.77
N ARG A 99 -5.13 0.28 -10.26
CA ARG A 99 -4.58 0.85 -11.50
C ARG A 99 -3.17 1.36 -11.26
N GLU A 100 -2.19 0.89 -12.04
CA GLU A 100 -0.79 1.30 -11.93
C GLU A 100 -0.59 2.81 -12.16
N SER A 101 0.23 3.45 -11.32
CA SER A 101 0.65 4.84 -11.49
C SER A 101 1.57 5.00 -12.70
N GLN A 102 1.43 6.12 -13.40
CA GLN A 102 2.35 6.53 -14.47
C GLN A 102 3.40 7.54 -13.99
N ALA A 103 3.44 7.83 -12.69
CA ALA A 103 4.46 8.72 -12.11
C ALA A 103 5.87 8.15 -12.36
N GLY A 104 6.84 9.04 -12.59
CA GLY A 104 8.24 8.65 -12.63
C GLY A 104 8.69 8.08 -11.28
N ILE A 105 9.65 7.15 -11.32
CA ILE A 105 10.37 6.68 -10.14
C ILE A 105 11.85 6.95 -10.40
N GLU A 106 12.44 7.84 -9.61
CA GLU A 106 13.86 8.13 -9.68
C GLU A 106 14.66 7.18 -8.77
N ARG A 107 15.95 7.04 -9.08
CA ARG A 107 16.85 6.20 -8.29
C ARG A 107 16.97 6.77 -6.88
N GLY A 108 16.68 5.93 -5.88
CA GLY A 108 16.73 6.32 -4.47
C GLY A 108 15.42 6.90 -3.94
N ASP A 109 14.36 6.97 -4.76
CA ASP A 109 13.03 7.30 -4.29
C ASP A 109 12.58 6.34 -3.19
N ARG A 110 11.95 6.92 -2.16
CA ARG A 110 11.44 6.16 -1.01
C ARG A 110 9.95 6.33 -0.81
N CYS A 111 9.32 7.27 -1.50
CA CYS A 111 7.88 7.44 -1.52
C CYS A 111 7.39 7.18 -2.93
N ILE A 112 6.95 5.94 -3.19
CA ILE A 112 6.56 5.50 -4.53
C ILE A 112 5.05 5.63 -4.66
N SER A 113 4.59 6.33 -5.71
CA SER A 113 3.19 6.24 -6.13
C SER A 113 2.98 4.89 -6.81
N LEU A 114 2.23 4.00 -6.17
CA LEU A 114 1.94 2.69 -6.73
C LEU A 114 0.80 2.77 -7.74
N GLY A 115 -0.23 3.55 -7.44
CA GLY A 115 -1.41 3.60 -8.29
C GLY A 115 -2.63 4.24 -7.66
N THR A 116 -3.79 3.87 -8.20
CA THR A 116 -5.10 4.29 -7.72
C THR A 116 -5.97 3.05 -7.54
N TRP A 117 -6.50 2.87 -6.34
CA TRP A 117 -7.55 1.89 -6.07
C TRP A 117 -8.92 2.53 -6.32
N GLU A 118 -9.77 1.84 -7.08
CA GLU A 118 -11.06 2.36 -7.56
C GLU A 118 -12.17 1.36 -7.24
N PRO A 119 -12.80 1.42 -6.05
CA PRO A 119 -13.92 0.53 -5.72
C PRO A 119 -15.16 0.82 -6.58
N GLU A 120 -15.32 2.07 -7.02
CA GLU A 120 -16.42 2.54 -7.85
C GLU A 120 -15.89 3.42 -8.99
N ALA A 121 -16.59 3.47 -10.12
CA ALA A 121 -16.15 4.12 -11.36
C ALA A 121 -15.87 5.65 -11.27
N ARG A 122 -16.12 6.28 -10.12
CA ARG A 122 -15.95 7.74 -9.90
C ARG A 122 -15.14 8.11 -8.65
N ALA A 123 -14.66 7.14 -7.89
CA ALA A 123 -13.87 7.37 -6.68
C ALA A 123 -12.54 6.64 -6.79
N GLY A 124 -11.45 7.42 -6.89
CA GLY A 124 -10.09 6.89 -6.95
C GLY A 124 -9.29 7.33 -5.74
N TYR A 125 -8.69 6.35 -5.07
CA TYR A 125 -7.89 6.57 -3.87
C TYR A 125 -6.42 6.22 -4.15
N PRO A 126 -5.49 7.14 -3.87
CA PRO A 126 -4.08 6.89 -4.17
C PRO A 126 -3.53 5.79 -3.27
N VAL A 127 -2.68 4.95 -3.87
CA VAL A 127 -1.93 3.89 -3.19
C VAL A 127 -0.45 4.25 -3.27
N HIS A 128 0.22 4.30 -2.13
CA HIS A 128 1.64 4.64 -2.02
C HIS A 128 2.43 3.58 -1.27
N LEU A 129 3.71 3.42 -1.60
CA LEU A 129 4.67 2.62 -0.85
C LEU A 129 5.74 3.53 -0.25
N LEU A 130 5.89 3.49 1.06
CA LEU A 130 6.95 4.18 1.78
C LEU A 130 8.05 3.19 2.17
N LEU A 131 9.30 3.52 1.85
CA LEU A 131 10.50 2.74 2.17
C LEU A 131 11.34 3.47 3.24
N PRO A 132 10.86 3.55 4.49
CA PRO A 132 11.54 4.26 5.56
C PRO A 132 12.87 3.58 5.92
N ARG A 133 13.79 4.38 6.47
CA ARG A 133 15.05 3.87 7.04
C ARG A 133 14.91 3.53 8.53
N ASP A 134 14.06 4.29 9.21
CA ASP A 134 13.76 4.21 10.64
C ASP A 134 12.41 4.91 10.89
N GLY A 135 11.95 4.92 12.16
CA GLY A 135 10.68 5.54 12.55
C GLY A 135 10.63 7.06 12.35
N ASN A 136 11.75 7.77 12.55
CA ASN A 136 11.79 9.23 12.34
C ASN A 136 11.67 9.58 10.85
N HIS A 137 12.31 8.78 9.99
CA HIS A 137 12.18 8.90 8.56
C HIS A 137 10.75 8.60 8.10
N LEU A 138 10.12 7.54 8.64
CA LEU A 138 8.72 7.23 8.36
C LEU A 138 7.80 8.41 8.70
N ASN A 139 7.92 8.96 9.92
CA ASN A 139 7.13 10.10 10.35
C ASN A 139 7.31 11.31 9.40
N SER A 140 8.55 11.60 9.00
CA SER A 140 8.85 12.67 8.05
C SER A 140 8.20 12.45 6.67
N MET A 141 8.20 11.21 6.17
CA MET A 141 7.58 10.85 4.89
C MET A 141 6.05 10.96 4.96
N ILE A 142 5.46 10.51 6.07
CA ILE A 142 4.01 10.59 6.31
C ILE A 142 3.53 12.05 6.38
N HIS A 143 4.28 12.93 7.04
CA HIS A 143 3.95 14.36 7.03
C HIS A 143 3.94 14.92 5.60
N LYS A 144 4.97 14.60 4.79
CA LYS A 144 5.04 15.05 3.40
C LYS A 144 3.87 14.52 2.57
N ILE A 145 3.49 13.25 2.74
CA ILE A 145 2.41 12.66 1.92
C ILE A 145 1.04 13.24 2.27
N PHE A 146 0.77 13.53 3.55
CA PHE A 146 -0.48 14.17 3.97
C PHE A 146 -0.56 15.66 3.61
N VAL A 147 0.59 16.33 3.44
CA VAL A 147 0.61 17.69 2.87
C VAL A 147 0.32 17.65 1.38
N ALA A 148 0.88 16.68 0.66
CA ALA A 148 0.69 16.53 -0.78
C ALA A 148 -0.71 16.01 -1.18
N ASN A 149 -1.39 15.29 -0.28
CA ASN A 149 -2.67 14.65 -0.57
C ASN A 149 -3.73 15.03 0.48
N THR A 150 -4.83 15.61 0.00
CA THR A 150 -5.97 15.99 0.84
C THR A 150 -7.03 14.89 0.95
N ALA A 151 -7.04 13.94 0.02
CA ALA A 151 -7.99 12.82 -0.02
C ALA A 151 -7.51 11.63 0.84
N PRO A 152 -8.45 10.78 1.31
CA PRO A 152 -8.14 9.45 1.84
C PRO A 152 -7.21 8.66 0.93
N MET A 153 -6.29 7.90 1.52
CA MET A 153 -5.29 7.14 0.77
C MET A 153 -4.94 5.81 1.45
N ILE A 154 -4.35 4.91 0.68
CA ILE A 154 -3.74 3.67 1.19
C ILE A 154 -2.22 3.85 1.14
N VAL A 155 -1.56 3.66 2.28
CA VAL A 155 -0.11 3.72 2.39
C VAL A 155 0.41 2.37 2.86
N LEU A 156 1.34 1.84 2.08
CA LEU A 156 2.03 0.59 2.36
C LEU A 156 3.41 0.89 2.91
N THR A 157 3.87 0.13 3.89
CA THR A 157 5.28 0.04 4.30
C THR A 157 5.75 -1.40 4.15
N PRO A 158 7.04 -1.70 3.96
CA PRO A 158 7.49 -3.09 3.88
C PRO A 158 7.10 -3.92 5.11
N THR A 159 7.26 -3.32 6.30
CA THR A 159 6.89 -3.94 7.59
C THR A 159 6.18 -2.92 8.49
N GLY A 160 5.54 -3.42 9.56
CA GLY A 160 4.96 -2.59 10.62
C GLY A 160 5.94 -2.20 11.74
N LYS A 161 7.22 -2.61 11.65
CA LYS A 161 8.20 -2.51 12.75
C LYS A 161 8.56 -1.08 13.16
N THR A 162 8.38 -0.13 12.24
CA THR A 162 8.72 1.29 12.45
C THR A 162 7.53 2.15 12.87
N TRP A 163 6.36 1.53 13.07
CA TRP A 163 5.14 2.26 13.38
C TRP A 163 5.05 2.63 14.85
N GLU A 164 4.57 3.84 15.11
CA GLU A 164 4.28 4.35 16.44
C GLU A 164 2.76 4.56 16.58
N CYS A 165 2.20 4.49 17.79
CA CYS A 165 0.75 4.62 18.01
C CYS A 165 0.18 5.92 17.40
N LYS A 166 0.88 7.05 17.60
CA LYS A 166 0.51 8.35 17.02
C LYS A 166 0.41 8.32 15.49
N THR A 167 1.21 7.48 14.84
CA THR A 167 1.23 7.34 13.39
C THR A 167 -0.03 6.64 12.92
N VAL A 168 -0.42 5.55 13.59
CA VAL A 168 -1.66 4.83 13.32
C VAL A 168 -2.89 5.71 13.58
N GLU A 169 -2.88 6.47 14.68
CA GLU A 169 -3.94 7.43 15.02
C GLU A 169 -4.10 8.53 13.96
N LEU A 170 -2.99 9.08 13.44
CA LEU A 170 -3.03 10.08 12.38
C LEU A 170 -3.71 9.53 11.12
N PHE A 171 -3.40 8.30 10.73
CA PHE A 171 -4.03 7.64 9.59
C PHE A 171 -5.54 7.48 9.78
N HIS A 172 -5.96 7.04 10.97
CA HIS A 172 -7.38 6.94 11.31
C HIS A 172 -8.09 8.31 11.25
N GLN A 173 -7.50 9.36 11.83
CA GLN A 173 -8.06 10.73 11.78
C GLN A 173 -8.19 11.26 10.35
N ARG A 174 -7.28 10.87 9.45
CA ARG A 174 -7.26 11.26 8.04
C ARG A 174 -8.04 10.31 7.13
N LYS A 175 -8.84 9.40 7.72
CA LYS A 175 -9.60 8.36 7.01
C LYS A 175 -8.73 7.60 6.01
N SER A 176 -7.48 7.35 6.34
CA SER A 176 -6.48 6.71 5.49
C SER A 176 -5.99 5.43 6.14
N VAL A 177 -5.47 4.51 5.35
CA VAL A 177 -4.94 3.23 5.85
C VAL A 177 -3.42 3.21 5.76
N LEU A 178 -2.81 2.72 6.83
CA LEU A 178 -1.41 2.32 6.86
C LEU A 178 -1.38 0.79 7.01
N ALA A 179 -0.76 0.07 6.08
CA ALA A 179 -0.75 -1.40 6.05
C ALA A 179 0.67 -1.93 5.75
N PRO A 180 1.14 -3.00 6.43
CA PRO A 180 2.47 -3.51 6.19
C PRO A 180 2.43 -4.57 5.09
N LEU A 181 3.17 -4.35 4.01
CA LEU A 181 3.18 -5.19 2.82
C LEU A 181 3.45 -6.66 3.15
N VAL A 182 4.35 -6.96 4.09
CA VAL A 182 4.66 -8.32 4.53
C VAL A 182 3.44 -9.13 5.04
N GLU A 183 2.35 -8.47 5.44
CA GLU A 183 1.10 -9.14 5.85
C GLU A 183 0.10 -9.26 4.70
N LEU A 184 0.26 -8.46 3.64
CA LEU A 184 -0.68 -8.35 2.53
C LEU A 184 -0.34 -9.25 1.36
N ILE A 185 0.87 -9.81 1.34
CA ILE A 185 1.38 -10.64 0.25
C ILE A 185 2.06 -11.88 0.81
N GLU A 186 1.96 -12.97 0.07
CA GLU A 186 2.61 -14.23 0.39
C GLU A 186 3.29 -14.81 -0.85
N VAL A 187 4.30 -15.65 -0.63
CA VAL A 187 4.96 -16.43 -1.68
C VAL A 187 4.39 -17.84 -1.66
N THR A 188 3.77 -18.24 -2.76
CA THR A 188 3.20 -19.57 -2.99
C THR A 188 4.05 -20.34 -4.01
N SER A 189 3.69 -21.59 -4.29
CA SER A 189 4.34 -22.39 -5.33
C SER A 189 4.21 -21.79 -6.73
N ASP A 190 3.16 -21.01 -6.97
CA ASP A 190 2.82 -20.46 -8.29
C ASP A 190 3.29 -19.00 -8.44
N GLY A 191 3.97 -18.44 -7.44
CA GLY A 191 4.47 -17.07 -7.44
C GLY A 191 4.03 -16.30 -6.20
N TRP A 192 3.59 -15.05 -6.36
CA TRP A 192 3.10 -14.26 -5.24
C TRP A 192 1.61 -14.05 -5.37
N SER A 193 0.92 -14.04 -4.23
CA SER A 193 -0.50 -13.74 -4.12
C SER A 193 -0.74 -12.65 -3.08
N ALA A 194 -1.80 -11.87 -3.29
CA ALA A 194 -2.35 -11.03 -2.23
C ALA A 194 -3.09 -11.93 -1.23
N THR A 195 -2.92 -11.68 0.06
CA THR A 195 -3.56 -12.43 1.14
C THR A 195 -4.98 -11.94 1.41
N ASP A 196 -5.73 -12.68 2.21
CA ASP A 196 -7.04 -12.23 2.73
C ASP A 196 -6.93 -10.92 3.53
N ALA A 197 -5.77 -10.64 4.15
CA ALA A 197 -5.53 -9.40 4.86
C ALA A 197 -5.60 -8.18 3.93
N TRP A 198 -5.19 -8.32 2.66
CA TRP A 198 -5.37 -7.27 1.67
C TRP A 198 -6.85 -6.99 1.39
N GLN A 199 -7.65 -8.03 1.20
CA GLN A 199 -9.09 -7.87 0.99
C GLN A 199 -9.77 -7.25 2.21
N HIS A 200 -9.41 -7.67 3.42
CA HIS A 200 -9.92 -7.08 4.64
C HIS A 200 -9.52 -5.60 4.77
N THR A 201 -8.29 -5.26 4.41
CA THR A 201 -7.80 -3.87 4.38
C THR A 201 -8.62 -3.00 3.43
N LEU A 202 -8.91 -3.49 2.22
CA LEU A 202 -9.75 -2.78 1.25
C LEU A 202 -11.19 -2.59 1.74
N HIS A 203 -11.80 -3.62 2.32
CA HIS A 203 -13.15 -3.51 2.90
C HIS A 203 -13.19 -2.49 4.04
N ASN A 204 -12.24 -2.55 4.97
CA ASN A 204 -12.17 -1.59 6.08
C ASN A 204 -11.94 -0.16 5.59
N PHE A 205 -11.10 0.02 4.58
CA PHE A 205 -10.88 1.33 3.97
C PHE A 205 -12.15 1.85 3.29
N HIS A 206 -12.84 0.99 2.54
CA HIS A 206 -14.12 1.31 1.91
C HIS A 206 -15.17 1.75 2.93
N ASP A 207 -15.33 1.00 4.03
CA ASP A 207 -16.29 1.33 5.07
C ASP A 207 -15.88 2.60 5.83
N MET A 208 -14.59 2.90 5.95
CA MET A 208 -14.14 4.13 6.61
C MET A 208 -14.45 5.39 5.78
N ILE A 209 -14.32 5.31 4.45
CA ILE A 209 -14.54 6.45 3.54
C ILE A 209 -16.02 6.58 3.15
N ASN A 210 -16.72 5.45 3.03
CA ASN A 210 -18.14 5.31 2.79
C ASN A 210 -18.76 4.57 3.97
N PRO A 211 -18.84 5.18 5.17
CA PRO A 211 -19.48 4.53 6.30
C PRO A 211 -20.85 4.08 5.83
N PRO A 212 -21.21 2.79 6.02
CA PRO A 212 -22.56 2.37 5.75
C PRO A 212 -23.44 3.38 6.44
N ASN A 213 -24.40 3.95 5.71
CA ASN A 213 -25.33 4.90 6.29
C ASN A 213 -26.05 4.17 7.43
N LEU A 214 -25.47 4.24 8.62
CA LEU A 214 -26.15 4.21 9.91
C LEU A 214 -26.81 5.57 10.11
N VAL A 215 -27.28 6.21 9.04
CA VAL A 215 -28.61 6.79 9.13
C VAL A 215 -29.46 5.58 9.51
N ALA A 216 -29.77 5.46 10.80
CA ALA A 216 -30.92 4.71 11.22
C ALA A 216 -32.05 5.24 10.34
N VAL A 217 -32.32 4.54 9.24
CA VAL A 217 -33.50 4.76 8.43
C VAL A 217 -34.58 4.50 9.46
N ALA A 218 -35.16 5.57 10.00
CA ALA A 218 -36.09 5.45 11.10
C ALA A 218 -37.10 4.39 10.63
N PRO A 219 -37.26 3.27 11.37
CA PRO A 219 -38.13 2.18 10.92
C PRO A 219 -39.55 2.70 10.68
N TYR A 220 -39.86 3.84 11.31
CA TYR A 220 -41.09 4.59 11.16
C TYR A 220 -40.77 6.03 10.77
N GLU A 221 -41.26 6.47 9.61
CA GLU A 221 -41.16 7.85 9.15
C GLU A 221 -42.50 8.26 8.54
N PHE A 222 -43.01 9.43 8.90
CA PHE A 222 -44.18 10.03 8.26
C PHE A 222 -43.88 11.50 7.97
N ARG A 223 -43.59 11.85 6.71
CA ARG A 223 -43.23 13.23 6.34
C ARG A 223 -43.85 13.68 5.03
N LYS A 224 -44.05 14.99 4.89
CA LYS A 224 -44.58 15.60 3.66
C LYS A 224 -43.46 15.79 2.63
N LYS A 225 -43.73 15.40 1.38
CA LYS A 225 -42.88 15.66 0.21
C LYS A 225 -43.75 16.10 -0.97
N SER A 226 -43.81 17.41 -1.20
CA SER A 226 -44.66 18.03 -2.23
C SER A 226 -46.13 17.62 -2.08
N ASP A 227 -46.71 16.93 -3.07
CA ASP A 227 -48.12 16.54 -3.14
C ASP A 227 -48.42 15.17 -2.50
N TYR A 228 -47.41 14.57 -1.87
CA TYR A 228 -47.52 13.25 -1.25
C TYR A 228 -46.90 13.25 0.14
N TRP A 229 -47.33 12.28 0.93
CA TRP A 229 -46.74 11.92 2.21
C TRP A 229 -45.92 10.66 2.00
N VAL A 230 -44.68 10.69 2.46
CA VAL A 230 -43.81 9.53 2.52
C VAL A 230 -44.11 8.83 3.84
N VAL A 231 -44.53 7.57 3.75
CA VAL A 231 -44.74 6.69 4.89
C VAL A 231 -43.70 5.59 4.82
N ARG A 232 -42.86 5.49 5.84
CA ARG A 232 -41.97 4.36 6.04
C ARG A 232 -42.44 3.57 7.24
N PHE A 233 -42.63 2.27 7.04
CA PHE A 233 -42.96 1.35 8.11
C PHE A 233 -42.14 0.08 7.93
N ASP A 234 -41.35 -0.24 8.95
CA ASP A 234 -40.46 -1.40 8.97
C ASP A 234 -39.52 -1.45 7.75
N GLY A 235 -38.95 -0.29 7.42
CA GLY A 235 -38.03 -0.12 6.28
C GLY A 235 -38.68 -0.09 4.90
N LYS A 236 -39.98 -0.40 4.77
CA LYS A 236 -40.72 -0.30 3.50
C LYS A 236 -41.29 1.09 3.30
N GLU A 237 -41.09 1.67 2.13
CA GLU A 237 -41.59 3.00 1.76
C GLU A 237 -42.87 2.91 0.93
N GLY A 238 -43.85 3.75 1.27
CA GLY A 238 -45.09 3.94 0.54
C GLY A 238 -45.44 5.43 0.41
N PHE A 239 -46.26 5.75 -0.58
CA PHE A 239 -46.71 7.11 -0.85
C PHE A 239 -48.21 7.24 -0.62
N VAL A 240 -48.60 8.24 0.17
CA VAL A 240 -50.00 8.59 0.41
C VAL A 240 -50.27 9.95 -0.21
N LYS A 241 -51.31 10.08 -1.03
CA LYS A 241 -51.70 11.36 -1.65
C LYS A 241 -52.04 12.40 -0.56
N ASP A 242 -51.65 13.65 -0.75
CA ASP A 242 -51.98 14.73 0.19
C ASP A 242 -53.52 14.83 0.34
N SER A 243 -53.98 14.62 1.57
CA SER A 243 -55.38 14.56 1.95
C SER A 243 -55.55 15.08 3.37
N VAL A 244 -56.78 15.44 3.74
CA VAL A 244 -57.10 15.95 5.08
C VAL A 244 -56.67 14.94 6.17
N GLY A 245 -56.88 13.65 5.94
CA GLY A 245 -56.48 12.59 6.87
C GLY A 245 -54.97 12.49 7.09
N ALA A 246 -54.17 12.65 6.03
CA ALA A 246 -52.71 12.59 6.15
C ALA A 246 -52.13 13.76 6.97
N LYS A 247 -52.72 14.96 6.84
CA LYS A 247 -52.36 16.12 7.67
C LYS A 247 -52.67 15.88 9.15
N TYR A 248 -53.81 15.27 9.45
CA TYR A 248 -54.19 14.91 10.82
C TYR A 248 -53.21 13.90 11.44
N LEU A 249 -52.85 12.85 10.68
CA LEU A 249 -51.85 11.85 11.11
C LEU A 249 -50.48 12.48 11.38
N SER A 250 -50.03 13.40 10.53
CA SER A 250 -48.78 14.15 10.78
C SER A 250 -48.84 14.95 12.08
N SER A 251 -49.98 15.58 12.37
CA SER A 251 -50.15 16.35 13.61
C SER A 251 -50.12 15.43 14.84
N LEU A 252 -50.76 14.26 14.77
CA LEU A 252 -50.71 13.24 15.83
C LEU A 252 -49.28 12.75 16.08
N PHE A 253 -48.53 12.41 15.03
CA PHE A 253 -47.17 11.91 15.17
C PHE A 253 -46.17 12.97 15.66
N SER A 254 -46.45 14.26 15.43
CA SER A 254 -45.60 15.35 15.93
C SER A 254 -45.72 15.58 17.44
N LYS A 255 -46.73 14.99 18.10
CA LYS A 255 -47.05 15.21 19.52
C LYS A 255 -47.36 13.88 20.25
N PRO A 256 -46.37 12.98 20.42
CA PRO A 256 -46.60 11.71 21.08
C PRO A 256 -47.04 11.93 22.54
N GLY A 257 -48.19 11.35 22.94
CA GLY A 257 -48.68 11.40 24.31
C GLY A 257 -49.56 12.61 24.67
N GLU A 258 -49.77 13.56 23.75
CA GLU A 258 -50.76 14.64 23.94
C GLU A 258 -52.15 14.16 23.49
N SER A 259 -53.16 14.33 24.35
CA SER A 259 -54.56 14.14 23.96
C SER A 259 -55.01 15.30 23.07
N MET A 260 -55.45 15.00 21.84
CA MET A 260 -56.05 15.99 20.95
C MET A 260 -57.56 15.77 20.84
N PHE A 261 -58.33 16.85 20.87
CA PHE A 261 -59.76 16.82 20.60
C PHE A 261 -60.00 16.76 19.09
N ALA A 262 -60.86 15.84 18.65
CA ALA A 262 -61.30 15.79 17.27
C ALA A 262 -62.16 17.03 16.96
N LEU A 263 -61.80 17.76 15.91
CA LEU A 263 -62.62 18.83 15.32
C LEU A 263 -63.69 18.26 14.40
#